data_AF-A0A1R3GQP1-F1
#
_entry.id   AF-A0A1R3GQP1-F1
#
_cell.length_a   1.000
_cell.length_b   1.000
_cell.length_c   1.000
_cell.angle_alpha   90.00
_cell.angle_beta   90.00
_cell.angle_gamma   90.00
#
_symmetry.space_group_name_H-M   'P 1'
#
loop_
_entity.id
_entity.type
_entity.pdbx_description
1 polymer ?
#
loop_
_entity_poly.entity_id
_entity_poly.type
_entity_poly.pdbx_seq_one_letter_code
_entity_poly.pdbx_strand_id
1 'polypeptide(L)'
;MARLSLGIAKRLVRAALQEVAKKREMRYDDIKKIEKGIRRHFHDDITVVVIYLDQHQDFRNNKGRHNAMGCTTAPVDIYSYNANEADEDLLQTLS
;
A
#
# COMPACT_ATOMS: atom_id res chain seq x y z
N MET A 1 4.87 -13.69 -15.02
CA MET A 1 5.06 -12.28 -14.60
C MET A 1 4.22 -11.99 -13.35
N ALA A 2 4.56 -12.55 -12.18
CA ALA A 2 3.71 -12.47 -10.97
C ALA A 2 4.43 -11.98 -9.70
N ARG A 3 5.71 -11.59 -9.79
CA ARG A 3 6.50 -11.15 -8.62
C ARG A 3 6.56 -9.63 -8.42
N LEU A 4 6.19 -8.82 -9.41
CA LEU A 4 6.36 -7.35 -9.35
C LEU A 4 5.15 -6.61 -8.74
N SER A 5 3.98 -7.25 -8.69
CA SER A 5 2.73 -6.65 -8.20
C SER A 5 2.44 -6.94 -6.72
N LEU A 6 3.23 -7.79 -6.05
CA LEU A 6 2.99 -8.07 -4.63
C LEU A 6 3.54 -6.93 -3.76
N GLY A 7 2.72 -6.39 -2.85
CA GLY A 7 3.14 -5.39 -1.87
C GLY A 7 3.24 -3.96 -2.40
N ILE A 8 2.55 -3.61 -3.51
CA ILE A 8 2.56 -2.24 -4.04
C ILE A 8 2.01 -1.26 -2.99
N ALA A 9 0.91 -1.62 -2.34
CA ALA A 9 0.32 -0.78 -1.29
C ALA A 9 1.32 -0.48 -0.17
N LYS A 10 2.05 -1.51 0.31
CA LYS A 10 3.11 -1.36 1.33
C LYS A 10 4.22 -0.41 0.88
N ARG A 11 4.69 -0.53 -0.37
CA ARG A 11 5.74 0.33 -0.93
C ARG A 11 5.28 1.79 -1.05
N LEU A 12 4.04 2.01 -1.47
CA LEU A 12 3.45 3.34 -1.59
C LEU A 12 3.23 4.00 -0.22
N VAL A 13 2.76 3.26 0.78
CA VAL A 13 2.66 3.78 2.16
C VAL A 13 4.04 4.16 2.69
N ARG A 14 5.06 3.32 2.49
CA ARG A 14 6.45 3.63 2.88
C ARG A 14 6.96 4.90 2.20
N ALA A 15 6.71 5.06 0.90
CA ALA A 15 7.11 6.25 0.16
C ALA A 15 6.40 7.51 0.68
N ALA A 16 5.10 7.43 0.96
CA ALA A 16 4.34 8.55 1.52
C ALA A 16 4.92 8.99 2.88
N LEU A 17 5.25 8.05 3.76
CA LEU A 17 5.87 8.34 5.05
C LEU A 17 7.29 8.91 4.92
N GLN A 18 8.07 8.46 3.94
CA GLN A 18 9.39 9.05 3.63
C GLN A 18 9.26 10.51 3.17
N GLU A 19 8.26 10.84 2.36
CA GLU A 19 8.00 12.24 1.96
C GLU A 19 7.54 13.10 3.13
N VAL A 20 6.72 12.56 4.04
CA VAL A 20 6.36 13.25 5.30
C VAL A 20 7.61 13.53 6.12
N ALA A 21 8.50 12.54 6.28
CA ALA A 21 9.74 12.67 7.03
C ALA A 21 10.64 13.76 6.43
N LYS A 22 10.81 13.75 5.10
CA LYS A 22 11.59 14.76 4.37
C LYS A 22 11.02 16.17 4.56
N LYS A 23 9.71 16.35 4.43
CA LYS A 23 9.03 17.66 4.58
C LYS A 23 9.13 18.22 6.00
N ARG A 24 9.30 17.34 6.98
CA ARG A 24 9.34 17.67 8.41
C ARG A 24 10.76 17.64 8.98
N GLU A 25 11.76 17.39 8.13
CA GLU A 25 13.17 17.26 8.50
C GLU A 25 13.39 16.23 9.63
N MET A 26 12.66 15.12 9.58
CA MET A 26 12.69 14.03 10.57
C MET A 26 13.14 12.73 9.93
N ARG A 27 13.52 11.74 10.75
CA ARG A 27 13.78 10.39 10.25
C ARG A 27 12.45 9.67 10.03
N TYR A 28 12.45 8.73 9.08
CA TYR A 28 11.30 7.84 8.82
C TYR A 28 10.83 7.14 10.11
N ASP A 29 11.77 6.62 10.92
CA ASP A 29 11.47 5.94 12.17
C ASP A 29 10.79 6.86 13.19
N ASP A 30 11.15 8.14 13.18
CA ASP A 30 10.55 9.13 14.09
C ASP A 30 9.11 9.39 13.68
N ILE A 31 8.84 9.56 12.37
CA ILE A 31 7.47 9.69 11.83
C ILE A 31 6.63 8.45 12.15
N LYS A 32 7.23 7.25 12.07
CA LYS A 32 6.55 5.97 12.38
C LYS A 32 6.10 5.89 13.83
N LYS A 33 6.89 6.43 14.76
CA LYS A 33 6.66 6.34 16.21
C LYS A 33 5.74 7.43 16.75
N ILE A 34 5.26 8.36 15.91
CA ILE A 34 4.38 9.44 16.38
C ILE A 34 3.02 8.89 16.82
N GLU A 35 2.67 9.18 18.06
CA GLU A 35 1.42 8.75 18.67
C GLU A 35 0.17 9.29 17.93
N LYS A 36 -0.94 8.57 18.11
CA LYS A 36 -2.25 9.01 17.61
C LYS A 36 -2.59 10.37 18.24
N GLY A 37 -3.18 11.27 17.45
CA GLY A 37 -3.45 12.66 17.87
C GLY A 37 -2.36 13.62 17.45
N ILE A 38 -1.10 13.36 17.81
CA ILE A 38 0.03 14.22 17.39
C ILE A 38 0.36 14.01 15.90
N ARG A 39 0.22 12.79 15.37
CA ARG A 39 0.53 12.48 13.95
C ARG A 39 -0.11 13.43 12.94
N ARG A 40 -1.29 13.99 13.24
CA ARG A 40 -2.04 14.95 12.39
C ARG A 40 -1.31 16.25 12.10
N HIS A 41 -0.34 16.63 12.94
CA HIS A 41 0.56 17.75 12.65
C HIS A 41 1.51 17.44 11.49
N PHE A 42 1.75 16.16 11.22
CA PHE A 42 2.66 15.66 10.19
C PHE A 42 1.87 15.18 8.96
N HIS A 43 0.88 14.32 9.19
CA HIS A 43 -0.07 13.77 8.21
C HIS A 43 -1.39 13.40 8.91
N ASP A 44 -2.55 13.57 8.25
CA ASP A 44 -3.84 13.21 8.85
C ASP A 44 -4.01 11.68 8.91
N ASP A 45 -4.43 11.08 7.80
CA ASP A 45 -4.45 9.64 7.58
C ASP A 45 -3.83 9.32 6.20
N ILE A 46 -3.10 8.20 6.10
CA ILE A 46 -2.53 7.72 4.84
C ILE A 46 -3.26 6.44 4.46
N THR A 47 -4.07 6.50 3.41
CA THR A 47 -4.74 5.33 2.83
C THR A 47 -4.29 5.17 1.38
N VAL A 48 -3.90 3.95 1.00
CA VAL A 48 -3.49 3.61 -0.37
C VAL A 48 -4.42 2.54 -0.91
N VAL A 49 -5.05 2.81 -2.05
CA VAL A 49 -5.87 1.85 -2.80
C VAL A 49 -5.17 1.56 -4.13
N VAL A 50 -4.87 0.28 -4.40
CA VAL A 50 -4.25 -0.17 -5.65
C VAL A 50 -5.28 -0.98 -6.43
N ILE A 51 -5.63 -0.52 -7.63
CA ILE A 51 -6.56 -1.20 -8.54
C ILE A 51 -5.76 -1.72 -9.73
N TYR A 52 -5.80 -3.03 -9.96
CA TYR A 52 -5.23 -3.65 -11.16
C TYR A 52 -6.34 -3.80 -12.19
N LEU A 53 -6.19 -3.14 -13.33
CA LEU A 53 -7.12 -3.26 -14.45
C LEU A 53 -6.46 -4.12 -15.52
N ASP A 54 -7.12 -5.22 -15.90
CA ASP A 54 -6.66 -6.03 -17.02
C ASP A 54 -7.25 -5.44 -18.32
N GLN A 55 -6.39 -5.13 -19.30
CA GLN A 55 -6.86 -4.72 -20.63
C GLN A 55 -7.25 -5.97 -21.42
N HIS A 56 -8.47 -6.46 -21.23
CA HIS A 56 -9.04 -7.43 -22.16
C HIS A 56 -9.30 -6.70 -23.49
N GLN A 57 -8.42 -6.89 -24.47
CA GLN A 57 -8.63 -6.43 -25.85
C GLN A 57 -9.73 -7.27 -26.52
N ASP A 58 -10.98 -7.13 -26.09
CA ASP A 58 -12.13 -7.72 -26.79
C ASP A 58 -13.05 -6.63 -27.34
N PHE A 59 -12.51 -5.81 -28.25
CA PHE A 59 -13.33 -5.15 -29.27
C PHE A 59 -13.73 -6.15 -30.37
N ARG A 60 -14.23 -7.33 -30.00
CA ARG A 60 -14.78 -8.30 -30.94
C ARG A 60 -16.21 -8.61 -30.54
N ASN A 61 -17.12 -7.79 -31.08
CA ASN A 61 -18.52 -8.08 -31.36
C ASN A 61 -19.13 -9.26 -30.60
N ASN A 62 -19.88 -9.00 -29.51
CA ASN A 62 -21.26 -9.46 -29.52
C ASN A 62 -22.16 -8.78 -28.50
N LYS A 63 -23.39 -8.61 -28.96
CA LYS A 63 -24.55 -8.12 -28.26
C LYS A 63 -24.97 -9.14 -27.20
N GLY A 64 -24.90 -8.75 -25.93
CA GLY A 64 -25.70 -9.37 -24.87
C GLY A 64 -24.93 -10.02 -23.73
N ARG A 65 -25.57 -9.91 -22.56
CA ARG A 65 -25.37 -10.66 -21.30
C ARG A 65 -24.40 -10.00 -20.31
N HIS A 66 -25.01 -9.17 -19.47
CA HIS A 66 -24.76 -9.03 -18.03
C HIS A 66 -23.97 -10.23 -17.45
N ASN A 67 -22.87 -9.94 -16.74
CA ASN A 67 -21.93 -10.85 -16.04
C ASN A 67 -20.59 -11.09 -16.75
N ALA A 68 -19.78 -10.04 -16.88
CA ALA A 68 -18.32 -10.18 -17.01
C ALA A 68 -17.67 -10.02 -15.62
N MET A 69 -17.89 -11.00 -14.74
CA MET A 69 -17.17 -11.14 -13.47
C MET A 69 -15.79 -11.75 -13.75
N GLY A 70 -14.78 -10.90 -13.99
CA GLY A 70 -13.42 -11.34 -14.28
C GLY A 70 -12.47 -10.21 -14.72
N CYS A 71 -12.66 -9.00 -14.20
CA CYS A 71 -11.96 -7.81 -14.68
C CYS A 71 -10.60 -7.53 -14.00
N THR A 72 -10.20 -8.32 -13.00
CA THR A 72 -8.92 -8.12 -12.31
C THR A 72 -8.28 -9.47 -11.94
N THR A 73 -7.05 -9.70 -12.41
CA THR A 73 -6.19 -10.82 -11.99
C THR A 73 -5.22 -10.35 -10.90
N ALA A 74 -5.75 -9.60 -9.92
CA ALA A 74 -4.95 -8.96 -8.88
C ALA A 74 -4.54 -9.97 -7.79
N PRO A 75 -3.29 -9.93 -7.30
CA PRO A 75 -2.93 -10.67 -6.10
C PRO A 75 -3.69 -10.09 -4.88
N VAL A 76 -4.09 -10.95 -3.93
CA VAL A 76 -4.63 -10.52 -2.64
C VAL A 76 -3.51 -9.83 -1.85
N ASP A 77 -3.62 -8.52 -1.65
CA ASP A 77 -2.62 -7.71 -0.95
C ASP A 77 -3.33 -6.69 -0.03
N ILE A 78 -3.54 -7.05 1.22
CA ILE A 78 -4.08 -6.15 2.25
C ILE A 78 -2.93 -5.76 3.17
N TYR A 79 -2.58 -4.47 3.15
CA TYR A 79 -1.55 -3.92 4.01
C TYR A 79 -2.15 -2.93 5.01
N SER A 80 -1.90 -3.17 6.29
CA SER A 80 -2.16 -2.21 7.36
C SER A 80 -0.84 -1.89 8.05
N TYR A 81 -0.52 -0.59 8.11
CA TYR A 81 0.73 -0.12 8.67
C TYR A 81 0.94 -0.51 10.15
N ASN A 82 -0.16 -0.64 10.91
CA ASN A 82 -0.13 -0.93 12.35
C ASN A 82 -0.23 -2.44 12.67
N ALA A 83 -0.24 -3.34 11.67
CA ALA A 83 -0.49 -4.76 11.91
C ALA A 83 0.74 -5.56 12.38
N ASN A 84 1.95 -5.01 12.26
CA ASN A 84 3.21 -5.75 12.49
C ASN A 84 4.20 -4.96 13.35
N GLU A 85 3.75 -4.33 14.43
CA GLU A 85 4.68 -3.77 15.43
C GLU A 85 5.61 -4.85 16.04
N ALA A 86 5.24 -6.14 15.94
CA ALA A 86 5.99 -7.27 16.51
C ALA A 86 7.19 -7.79 15.67
N ASP A 87 7.28 -7.48 14.37
CA ASP A 87 8.29 -8.12 13.50
C ASP A 87 9.60 -7.33 13.32
N GLU A 88 9.58 -6.01 13.53
CA GLU A 88 10.79 -5.17 13.41
C GLU A 88 11.69 -5.24 14.67
N ASP A 89 11.10 -5.44 15.85
CA ASP A 89 11.87 -5.63 17.10
C ASP A 89 12.66 -6.96 17.12
N LEU A 90 12.19 -7.97 16.37
CA LEU A 90 12.87 -9.27 16.27
C LEU A 90 14.17 -9.19 15.43
N LEU A 91 14.21 -8.30 14.42
CA LEU A 91 15.39 -8.12 13.57
C LEU A 91 16.46 -7.23 14.21
N GLN A 92 16.09 -6.39 15.19
CA GLN A 92 17.04 -5.57 15.92
C GLN A 92 17.67 -6.28 17.13
N THR A 93 17.08 -7.39 17.58
CA THR A 93 17.61 -8.23 18.68
C THR A 93 18.57 -9.33 18.17
N LEU A 94 18.63 -9.55 16.85
CA LEU A 94 19.50 -10.55 16.20
C LEU A 94 20.71 -9.95 15.45
N SER A 95 20.98 -8.65 15.63
CA SER A 95 22.20 -7.97 15.17
C SER A 95 23.04 -7.51 16.36
#